data_AF-A0ABD2N761-F1
#
_entry.id   AF-A0ABD2N761-F1
#
_cell.length_a   1.000
_cell.length_b   1.000
_cell.length_c   1.000
_cell.angle_alpha   90.00
_cell.angle_beta   90.00
_cell.angle_gamma   90.00
#
_symmetry.space_group_name_H-M   'P 1'
#
loop_
_entity.id
_entity.type
_entity.pdbx_description
1 polymer ?
#
loop_
_entity_poly.entity_id
_entity_poly.type
_entity_poly.pdbx_seq_one_letter_code
_entity_poly.pdbx_strand_id
1 'polypeptide(L)'
;MAAAGVRPCVISRQLKVSHGCVSKILNRYQETGSIRPGVIGGNKTKSSSTGIEARIEQIKKDNPTIMSCEIRNRLIKEGISDPPSVASISRFLHNDARRNEDAFNKRDYTIDGILGG
;
A
#
# COMPACT_ATOMS: atom_id res chain seq x y z
N MET A 1 -24.01 -19.09 0.85
CA MET A 1 -24.97 -18.99 1.98
C MET A 1 -25.75 -17.67 1.94
N ALA A 2 -25.12 -16.51 2.14
CA ALA A 2 -25.82 -15.23 2.04
C ALA A 2 -26.38 -14.95 0.63
N ALA A 3 -25.59 -15.23 -0.42
CA ALA A 3 -26.05 -15.17 -1.82
C ALA A 3 -27.21 -16.14 -2.14
N ALA A 4 -27.41 -17.17 -1.31
CA ALA A 4 -28.52 -18.11 -1.42
C ALA A 4 -29.72 -17.72 -0.53
N GLY A 5 -29.77 -16.47 -0.03
CA GLY A 5 -30.88 -15.95 0.77
C GLY A 5 -30.89 -16.39 2.25
N VAL A 6 -29.84 -17.04 2.75
CA VAL A 6 -29.79 -17.49 4.14
C VAL A 6 -29.61 -16.29 5.09
N ARG A 7 -30.45 -16.21 6.12
CA ARG A 7 -30.42 -15.12 7.12
C ARG A 7 -29.08 -15.07 7.86
N PRO A 8 -28.49 -13.88 8.11
CA PRO A 8 -27.19 -13.74 8.80
C PRO A 8 -27.11 -14.43 10.17
N CYS A 9 -28.22 -14.46 10.92
CA CYS A 9 -28.30 -15.15 12.21
C CYS A 9 -28.13 -16.69 12.09
N VAL A 10 -28.58 -17.28 10.98
CA VAL A 10 -28.41 -18.71 10.69
C VAL A 10 -26.98 -18.98 10.25
N ILE A 11 -26.41 -18.11 9.42
CA ILE A 11 -24.99 -18.18 9.00
C ILE A 11 -24.06 -18.16 10.22
N SER A 12 -24.31 -17.25 11.18
CA SER A 12 -23.54 -17.15 12.43
C SER A 12 -23.56 -18.46 13.22
N ARG A 13 -24.72 -19.09 13.38
CA ARG A 13 -24.88 -20.37 14.10
C ARG A 13 -24.21 -21.54 13.38
N GLN A 14 -24.41 -21.63 12.06
CA GLN A 14 -23.87 -22.75 11.26
C GLN A 14 -22.34 -22.68 11.14
N LEU A 15 -21.79 -21.48 10.91
CA LEU A 15 -20.34 -21.28 10.79
C LEU A 15 -19.64 -21.15 12.14
N LYS A 16 -20.38 -21.10 13.26
CA LYS A 16 -19.86 -20.88 14.61
C LYS A 16 -19.01 -19.60 14.71
N VAL A 17 -19.47 -18.53 14.07
CA VAL A 17 -18.82 -17.21 14.03
C VAL A 17 -19.73 -16.18 14.70
N SER A 18 -19.15 -15.17 15.36
CA SER A 18 -19.93 -14.11 15.98
C SER A 18 -20.79 -13.34 14.97
N HIS A 19 -22.00 -12.93 15.39
CA HIS A 19 -22.92 -12.16 14.56
C HIS A 19 -22.26 -10.88 14.01
N GLY A 20 -21.46 -10.19 14.83
CA GLY A 20 -20.72 -8.99 14.43
C GLY A 20 -19.67 -9.25 13.33
N CYS A 21 -19.01 -10.40 13.34
CA CYS A 21 -18.06 -10.77 12.28
C CYS A 21 -18.80 -11.07 10.97
N VAL A 22 -19.91 -11.82 11.01
CA VAL A 22 -20.76 -12.06 9.84
C VAL A 22 -21.26 -10.74 9.25
N SER A 23 -21.76 -9.83 10.09
CA SER A 23 -22.21 -8.50 9.67
C SER A 23 -21.11 -7.68 9.00
N LYS A 24 -19.88 -7.70 9.56
CA LYS A 24 -18.74 -6.93 9.04
C LYS A 24 -18.28 -7.44 7.67
N ILE A 25 -18.26 -8.75 7.47
CA ILE A 25 -17.88 -9.36 6.18
C ILE A 25 -18.96 -9.08 5.13
N LEU A 26 -20.23 -9.26 5.47
CA LEU A 26 -21.33 -9.00 4.53
C LEU A 26 -21.42 -7.52 4.14
N ASN A 27 -21.25 -6.60 5.09
CA ASN A 27 -21.26 -5.17 4.79
C ASN A 27 -20.10 -4.78 3.88
N ARG A 28 -18.87 -5.23 4.19
CA ARG A 28 -17.71 -5.00 3.31
C ARG A 28 -17.95 -5.58 1.91
N TYR A 29 -18.54 -6.76 1.82
CA TYR A 29 -18.84 -7.40 0.54
C TYR A 29 -19.81 -6.57 -0.31
N GLN A 30 -20.85 -5.98 0.28
CA GLN A 30 -21.77 -5.09 -0.44
C GLN A 30 -21.09 -3.79 -0.88
N GLU A 31 -20.17 -3.25 -0.06
CA GLU A 31 -19.46 -2.00 -0.35
C GLU A 31 -18.34 -2.15 -1.38
N THR A 32 -17.63 -3.29 -1.38
CA THR A 32 -16.37 -3.45 -2.12
C THR A 32 -16.36 -4.62 -3.11
N GLY A 33 -17.33 -5.53 -3.02
CA GLY A 33 -17.31 -6.80 -3.75
C GLY A 33 -16.21 -7.78 -3.32
N SER A 34 -15.39 -7.45 -2.29
CA SER A 34 -14.26 -8.28 -1.87
C SER A 34 -14.53 -9.02 -0.57
N ILE A 35 -14.14 -10.30 -0.55
CA ILE A 35 -14.15 -11.15 0.66
C ILE A 35 -12.82 -11.08 1.42
N ARG A 36 -11.77 -10.49 0.84
CA ARG A 36 -10.45 -10.48 1.47
C ARG A 36 -10.45 -9.52 2.67
N PRO A 37 -9.73 -9.85 3.75
CA PRO A 37 -9.53 -8.93 4.85
C PRO A 37 -8.82 -7.67 4.36
N GLY A 38 -9.16 -6.52 4.94
CA GLY A 38 -8.36 -5.31 4.75
C GLY A 38 -6.92 -5.55 5.21
N VAL A 39 -5.97 -4.81 4.65
CA VAL A 39 -4.57 -4.88 5.06
C VAL A 39 -4.46 -4.37 6.50
N ILE A 40 -4.04 -5.25 7.41
CA ILE A 40 -3.78 -4.94 8.81
C ILE A 40 -2.27 -4.92 8.99
N GLY A 41 -1.75 -3.81 9.52
CA GLY A 41 -0.31 -3.61 9.68
C GLY A 41 0.31 -2.92 8.47
N GLY A 42 1.32 -2.12 8.78
CA GLY A 42 1.95 -1.17 7.86
C GLY A 42 2.19 0.12 8.62
N ASN A 43 3.43 0.33 9.06
CA ASN A 43 3.80 1.67 9.49
C ASN A 43 3.79 2.53 8.22
N LYS A 44 2.93 3.55 8.17
CA LYS A 44 3.15 4.64 7.21
C LYS A 44 4.53 5.18 7.57
N THR A 45 5.57 4.80 6.82
CA THR A 45 6.91 5.33 7.03
C THR A 45 6.75 6.84 6.99
N LYS A 46 7.20 7.53 8.05
CA LYS A 46 7.16 8.99 8.15
C LYS A 46 7.54 9.52 6.78
N SER A 47 6.55 10.05 6.06
CA SER A 47 6.74 10.54 4.72
C SER A 47 7.82 11.60 4.86
N SER A 48 9.02 11.32 4.34
CA SER A 48 10.01 12.35 4.12
C SER A 48 9.24 13.44 3.38
N SER A 49 9.20 14.67 3.90
CA SER A 49 8.30 15.71 3.39
C SER A 49 8.32 15.67 1.86
N THR A 50 7.17 15.61 1.20
CA THR A 50 7.05 15.33 -0.25
C THR A 50 7.99 16.17 -1.11
N GLY A 51 8.40 17.37 -0.65
CA GLY A 51 9.43 18.20 -1.31
C GLY A 51 10.85 17.61 -1.35
N ILE A 52 11.30 16.87 -0.32
CA ILE A 52 12.62 16.23 -0.28
C ILE A 52 12.67 15.05 -1.27
N GLU A 53 11.59 14.28 -1.35
CA GLU A 53 11.46 13.15 -2.28
C GLU A 53 11.55 13.62 -3.74
N ALA A 54 10.79 14.65 -4.11
CA ALA A 54 10.86 15.27 -5.44
C ALA A 54 12.27 15.81 -5.75
N ARG A 55 12.97 16.35 -4.75
CA ARG A 55 14.34 16.85 -4.92
C ARG A 55 15.34 15.72 -5.16
N ILE A 56 15.22 14.60 -4.44
CA ILE A 56 16.05 13.40 -4.64
C ILE A 56 15.87 12.87 -6.07
N GLU A 57 14.62 12.80 -6.55
CA GLU A 57 14.31 12.34 -7.90
C GLU A 57 14.91 13.26 -8.96
N GLN A 58 14.78 14.58 -8.81
CA GLN A 58 15.39 15.54 -9.74
C GLN A 58 16.92 15.39 -9.79
N ILE A 59 17.58 15.28 -8.64
CA ILE A 59 19.05 15.11 -8.57
C ILE A 59 19.48 13.82 -9.29
N LYS A 60 18.72 12.72 -9.14
CA LYS A 60 19.00 11.46 -9.81
C LYS A 60 18.72 11.51 -11.31
N LYS A 61 17.70 12.26 -11.73
CA LYS A 61 17.36 12.47 -13.13
C LYS A 61 18.41 13.29 -13.86
N ASP A 62 18.92 14.35 -13.22
CA ASP A 62 19.97 15.19 -13.78
C ASP A 62 21.29 14.40 -13.94
N ASN A 63 21.64 13.56 -12.94
CA ASN A 63 22.85 12.76 -12.92
C ASN A 63 22.57 11.30 -12.54
N PRO A 64 22.31 10.39 -13.49
CA PRO A 64 21.93 9.00 -13.19
C PRO A 64 23.04 8.18 -12.53
N THR A 65 24.30 8.58 -12.65
CA THR A 65 25.46 7.91 -12.02
C THR A 65 25.66 8.30 -10.56
N ILE A 66 24.93 9.31 -10.05
CA ILE A 66 25.13 9.82 -8.70
C ILE A 66 24.75 8.77 -7.64
N MET A 67 25.58 8.68 -6.61
CA MET A 67 25.41 7.74 -5.49
C MET A 67 24.53 8.33 -4.39
N SER A 68 23.82 7.49 -3.64
CA SER A 68 22.90 7.92 -2.57
C SER A 68 23.56 8.75 -1.46
N CYS A 69 24.84 8.50 -1.17
CA CYS A 69 25.62 9.31 -0.22
C CYS A 69 25.83 10.75 -0.73
N GLU A 70 26.03 10.90 -2.03
CA GLU A 70 26.30 12.18 -2.66
C GLU A 70 25.01 13.00 -2.83
N ILE A 71 23.89 12.33 -3.09
CA ILE A 71 22.55 12.92 -3.00
C ILE A 71 22.34 13.50 -1.58
N ARG A 72 22.63 12.73 -0.52
CA ARG A 72 22.51 13.21 0.86
C ARG A 72 23.36 14.45 1.11
N ASN A 73 24.61 14.45 0.65
CA ASN A 73 25.51 15.60 0.80
C ASN A 73 25.00 16.83 0.05
N ARG A 74 24.38 16.66 -1.12
CA ARG A 74 23.75 17.75 -1.88
C ARG A 74 22.54 18.33 -1.15
N LEU A 75 21.70 17.49 -0.55
CA LEU A 75 20.57 17.94 0.28
C LEU A 75 21.02 18.75 1.51
N ILE A 76 22.13 18.35 2.15
CA ILE A 76 22.74 19.12 3.25
C ILE A 76 23.20 20.49 2.77
N LYS A 77 23.87 20.55 1.61
CA LYS A 77 24.32 21.81 1.01
C LYS A 77 23.18 22.76 0.63
N GLU A 78 22.00 22.22 0.32
CA GLU A 78 20.79 22.99 0.02
C GLU A 78 20.05 23.48 1.28
N GLY A 79 20.58 23.19 2.49
CA GLY A 79 20.03 23.69 3.74
C GLY A 79 18.96 22.80 4.38
N ILE A 80 18.80 21.55 3.93
CA ILE A 80 17.87 20.60 4.55
C ILE A 80 18.46 20.14 5.89
N SER A 81 17.80 20.53 6.99
CA SER A 81 18.29 20.28 8.35
C SER A 81 18.26 18.81 8.78
N ASP A 82 17.36 18.00 8.22
CA ASP A 82 17.24 16.56 8.52
C ASP A 82 17.08 15.74 7.23
N PRO A 83 18.17 15.55 6.46
CA PRO A 83 18.13 14.80 5.22
C PRO A 83 17.96 13.30 5.52
N PRO A 84 17.21 12.56 4.70
CA PRO A 84 16.99 11.14 4.88
C PRO A 84 18.31 10.35 4.90
N SER A 85 18.31 9.23 5.61
CA SER A 85 19.47 8.34 5.65
C SER A 85 19.83 7.83 4.24
N VAL A 86 21.10 7.48 4.03
CA VAL A 86 21.57 6.94 2.74
C VAL A 86 20.79 5.67 2.36
N ALA A 87 20.44 4.84 3.33
CA ALA A 87 19.60 3.66 3.14
C ALA A 87 18.16 4.02 2.73
N SER A 88 17.59 5.08 3.33
CA SER A 88 16.27 5.60 2.95
C SER A 88 16.26 6.14 1.52
N ILE A 89 17.29 6.89 1.12
CA ILE A 89 17.44 7.40 -0.26
C ILE A 89 17.57 6.24 -1.25
N SER A 90 18.40 5.24 -0.95
CA SER A 90 18.53 4.04 -1.78
C SER A 90 17.18 3.32 -1.92
N ARG A 91 16.48 3.07 -0.81
CA ARG A 91 15.14 2.48 -0.82
C ARG A 91 14.14 3.29 -1.63
N PHE A 92 14.16 4.62 -1.53
CA PHE A 92 13.29 5.50 -2.29
C PHE A 92 13.53 5.34 -3.80
N LEU A 93 14.79 5.43 -4.24
CA LEU A 93 15.17 5.30 -5.65
C LEU A 93 14.83 3.92 -6.23
N HIS A 94 14.84 2.85 -5.42
CA HIS A 94 14.46 1.50 -5.85
C HIS A 94 12.96 1.21 -5.70
N ASN A 95 12.27 1.82 -4.73
CA ASN A 95 10.83 1.63 -4.53
C ASN A 95 10.02 2.31 -5.64
N ASP A 96 10.52 3.35 -6.30
CA ASP A 96 9.79 3.96 -7.42
C ASP A 96 9.57 2.96 -8.57
N ALA A 97 10.56 2.09 -8.82
CA ALA A 97 10.42 0.97 -9.76
C ALA A 97 9.34 -0.03 -9.33
N ARG A 98 9.22 -0.30 -8.02
CA ARG A 98 8.18 -1.18 -7.47
C ARG A 98 6.80 -0.55 -7.39
N ARG A 99 6.72 0.77 -7.21
CA ARG A 99 5.45 1.51 -7.19
C ARG A 99 4.73 1.42 -8.53
N ASN A 100 5.50 1.38 -9.63
CA ASN A 100 4.99 1.10 -10.97
C ASN A 100 4.47 -0.35 -11.09
N GLU A 101 5.17 -1.32 -10.51
CA GLU A 101 4.71 -2.72 -10.47
C GLU A 101 3.48 -2.91 -9.56
N ASP A 102 3.39 -2.23 -8.42
CA ASP A 102 2.26 -2.32 -7.49
C ASP A 102 0.97 -1.70 -8.07
N ALA A 103 1.09 -0.71 -8.96
CA ALA A 103 -0.04 -0.19 -9.73
C ALA A 103 -0.57 -1.23 -10.74
N PHE A 104 0.32 -2.03 -11.33
CA PHE A 104 -0.01 -3.14 -12.22
C PHE A 104 -0.48 -4.39 -11.45
N ASN A 105 0.02 -4.58 -10.22
CA ASN A 105 -0.32 -5.68 -9.31
C ASN A 105 -1.45 -5.31 -8.35
N LYS A 106 -2.24 -4.27 -8.66
CA LYS A 106 -3.56 -4.05 -8.08
C LYS A 106 -4.48 -5.16 -8.57
N ARG A 107 -4.22 -6.39 -8.10
CA ARG A 107 -4.99 -7.58 -8.43
C ARG A 107 -6.43 -7.24 -8.10
N ASP A 108 -7.30 -7.42 -9.07
CA ASP A 108 -8.72 -7.20 -8.87
C ASP A 108 -9.20 -8.21 -7.82
N TYR A 109 -9.44 -7.72 -6.61
CA TYR A 109 -9.86 -8.54 -5.47
C TYR A 109 -11.38 -8.68 -5.40
N THR A 110 -12.09 -8.24 -6.43
CA THR A 110 -13.49 -8.58 -6.63
C THR A 110 -13.63 -10.08 -6.91
N ILE A 111 -14.84 -10.60 -6.72
CA ILE A 111 -15.13 -12.02 -6.97
C ILE A 111 -14.85 -12.38 -8.43
N ASP A 112 -15.21 -11.54 -9.40
CA ASP A 112 -14.95 -11.77 -10.82
C ASP A 112 -13.44 -11.88 -11.11
N GLY A 113 -12.64 -10.98 -10.53
CA GLY A 113 -11.18 -11.02 -10.65
C GLY A 113 -10.51 -12.23 -9.98
N ILE A 114 -11.13 -12.82 -8.96
CA ILE A 114 -10.59 -13.99 -8.23
C ILE A 114 -11.08 -15.32 -8.82
N LEU A 115 -12.34 -15.39 -9.24
CA LEU A 115 -12.92 -16.60 -9.83
C LEU A 115 -12.62 -16.73 -11.33
N GLY A 116 -12.08 -15.68 -11.95
CA GLY A 116 -11.49 -15.75 -13.28
C GLY A 116 -12.49 -16.06 -14.39
N GLY A 117 -13.69 -15.48 -14.32
CA GLY A 117 -14.72 -15.45 -15.39
C GLY A 117 -14.95 -16.75 -16.15
#